data_AF-A0A967KGY1-F1
#
_entry.id   AF-A0A967KGY1-F1
#
_cell.length_a   1.000
_cell.length_b   1.000
_cell.length_c   1.000
_cell.angle_alpha   90.00
_cell.angle_beta   90.00
_cell.angle_gamma   90.00
#
_symmetry.space_group_name_H-M   'P 1'
#
loop_
_entity.id
_entity.type
_entity.pdbx_description
1 polymer ?
#
loop_
_entity_poly.entity_id
_entity_poly.type
_entity_poly.pdbx_seq_one_letter_code
_entity_poly.pdbx_strand_id
1 'polypeptide(L)'
;RKGDRVSILAQNSSDYYEVLFACGKMGAILNTVNWRLAVPELEFILNDCAPRLLLYEPSFAEAVDALRPRIGCEHYLVMGEATPAGTP
;
A
#
# COMPACT_ATOMS: atom_id res chain seq x y z
N ARG A 1 -8.12 10.23 -2.94
CA ARG A 1 -8.73 11.58 -2.80
C ARG A 1 -8.13 12.26 -1.57
N LYS A 2 -8.34 13.57 -1.39
CA LYS A 2 -7.86 14.29 -0.20
C LYS A 2 -8.41 13.63 1.08
N GLY A 3 -7.54 13.35 2.05
CA GLY A 3 -7.89 12.68 3.30
C GLY A 3 -7.94 11.15 3.22
N ASP A 4 -7.91 10.54 2.02
CA ASP A 4 -7.79 9.09 1.91
C ASP A 4 -6.42 8.63 2.42
N ARG A 5 -6.39 7.48 3.09
CA ARG A 5 -5.16 6.86 3.57
C ARG A 5 -4.65 5.84 2.57
N VAL A 6 -3.37 5.93 2.28
CA VAL A 6 -2.66 5.02 1.39
C VAL A 6 -1.55 4.37 2.20
N SER A 7 -1.49 3.04 2.22
CA SER A 7 -0.41 2.30 2.86
C SER A 7 0.59 1.79 1.84
N ILE A 8 1.88 1.77 2.20
CA ILE A 8 2.95 1.22 1.37
C ILE A 8 3.78 0.19 2.15
N LEU A 9 3.86 -1.03 1.60
CA LEU A 9 4.69 -2.15 2.08
C LEU A 9 5.79 -2.44 1.07
N ALA A 10 6.94 -1.78 1.26
CA ALA A 10 8.02 -1.79 0.28
C ALA A 10 9.36 -1.53 0.94
N GLN A 11 10.43 -1.93 0.25
CA GLN A 11 11.77 -1.46 0.56
C GLN A 11 12.01 -0.05 0.00
N ASN A 12 13.14 0.55 0.36
CA ASN A 12 13.52 1.85 -0.15
C ASN A 12 13.82 1.74 -1.65
N SER A 13 13.03 2.44 -2.46
CA SER A 13 13.15 2.48 -3.92
C SER A 13 12.73 3.86 -4.45
N SER A 14 12.93 4.11 -5.75
CA SER A 14 12.41 5.31 -6.43
C SER A 14 10.89 5.41 -6.31
N ASP A 15 10.20 4.29 -6.47
CA ASP A 15 8.74 4.16 -6.49
C ASP A 15 8.14 4.63 -5.16
N TYR A 16 8.87 4.40 -4.07
CA TYR A 16 8.50 4.90 -2.75
C TYR A 16 8.37 6.44 -2.73
N TYR A 17 9.33 7.15 -3.35
CA TYR A 17 9.29 8.60 -3.44
C TYR A 17 8.18 9.08 -4.39
N GLU A 18 7.89 8.35 -5.46
CA GLU A 18 6.76 8.65 -6.34
C GLU A 18 5.43 8.60 -5.57
N VAL A 19 5.22 7.57 -4.75
CA VAL A 19 4.03 7.44 -3.89
C VAL A 19 3.96 8.57 -2.86
N LEU A 20 5.10 8.91 -2.24
CA LEU A 20 5.18 10.03 -1.29
C LEU A 20 4.74 11.35 -1.93
N PHE A 21 5.30 11.69 -3.09
CA PHE A 21 4.95 12.94 -3.78
C PHE A 21 3.53 12.91 -4.37
N ALA A 22 3.07 11.76 -4.88
CA ALA A 22 1.71 11.60 -5.38
C ALA A 22 0.68 11.80 -4.27
N CYS A 23 0.89 11.19 -3.09
CA CYS A 23 0.02 11.38 -1.94
C CYS A 23 0.00 12.85 -1.49
N GLY A 24 1.18 13.48 -1.38
CA GLY A 24 1.29 14.90 -1.04
C GLY A 24 0.54 15.82 -2.01
N LYS A 25 0.65 15.58 -3.32
CA LYS A 25 -0.07 16.35 -4.36
C LYS A 25 -1.58 16.15 -4.31
N MET A 26 -2.06 14.94 -4.02
CA MET A 26 -3.49 14.63 -3.92
C MET A 26 -4.12 15.04 -2.58
N GLY A 27 -3.29 15.40 -1.59
CA GLY A 27 -3.71 15.59 -0.21
C GLY A 27 -4.12 14.29 0.49
N ALA A 28 -3.64 13.14 0.00
CA ALA A 28 -3.80 11.85 0.65
C ALA A 28 -2.78 11.69 1.79
N ILE A 29 -3.11 10.84 2.76
CA ILE A 29 -2.25 10.55 3.92
C ILE A 29 -1.49 9.27 3.60
N LEU A 30 -0.16 9.35 3.52
CA LEU A 30 0.69 8.19 3.32
C LEU A 30 1.04 7.55 4.67
N ASN A 31 0.67 6.28 4.86
CA ASN A 31 1.06 5.43 5.97
C ASN A 31 2.14 4.44 5.52
N THR A 32 3.33 4.59 6.06
CA THR A 32 4.49 3.76 5.68
C THR A 32 4.61 2.61 6.66
N VAL A 33 4.44 1.37 6.21
CA VAL A 33 4.55 0.20 7.09
C VAL A 33 5.95 -0.40 7.01
N ASN A 34 6.50 -0.80 8.16
CA ASN A 34 7.81 -1.40 8.20
C ASN A 34 7.75 -2.83 7.65
N TRP A 35 8.41 -3.05 6.52
CA TRP A 35 8.42 -4.34 5.82
C TRP A 35 9.04 -5.50 6.60
N ARG A 36 9.80 -5.22 7.66
CA ARG A 36 10.41 -6.25 8.53
C ARG A 36 9.43 -6.88 9.52
N LEU A 37 8.23 -6.32 9.65
CA LEU A 37 7.22 -6.82 10.57
C LEU A 37 6.58 -8.10 10.05
N ALA A 38 6.23 -8.98 10.99
CA ALA A 38 5.46 -10.17 10.71
C ALA A 38 4.00 -9.81 10.38
N VAL A 39 3.31 -10.74 9.72
CA VAL A 39 1.95 -10.53 9.25
C VAL A 39 0.95 -10.09 10.35
N PRO A 40 0.97 -10.62 11.59
CA PRO A 40 0.07 -10.15 12.64
C PRO A 40 0.29 -8.67 13.05
N GLU A 41 1.53 -8.21 13.01
CA GLU A 41 1.89 -6.83 13.35
C GLU A 41 1.48 -5.88 12.22
N LEU A 42 1.67 -6.31 10.97
CA LEU A 42 1.16 -5.60 9.79
C LEU A 42 -0.37 -5.50 9.83
N GLU A 43 -1.06 -6.59 10.17
CA GLU A 43 -2.53 -6.62 10.30
C GLU A 43 -3.02 -5.61 11.33
N PHE A 44 -2.39 -5.55 12.51
CA PHE A 44 -2.73 -4.58 13.54
C PHE A 44 -2.61 -3.14 13.02
N ILE A 45 -1.47 -2.80 12.40
CA ILE A 45 -1.22 -1.45 11.87
C ILE A 45 -2.18 -1.10 10.74
N LEU A 46 -2.44 -2.04 9.83
CA LEU A 46 -3.30 -1.82 8.68
C LEU A 46 -4.78 -1.71 9.07
N ASN A 47 -5.22 -2.40 10.11
CA ASN A 47 -6.57 -2.24 10.65
C ASN A 47 -6.75 -0.93 11.42
N ASP A 48 -5.75 -0.49 12.19
CA ASP A 48 -5.78 0.82 12.85
C ASP A 48 -5.74 1.97 11.82
N CYS A 49 -4.87 1.84 10.81
CA CYS A 49 -4.80 2.81 9.74
C CYS A 49 -6.05 2.76 8.84
N ALA A 50 -6.67 1.60 8.61
CA ALA A 50 -7.76 1.42 7.65
C ALA A 50 -7.50 2.15 6.30
N PRO A 51 -6.46 1.75 5.53
CA PRO A 51 -6.11 2.39 4.28
C PRO A 51 -7.13 2.04 3.18
N ARG A 52 -7.40 3.01 2.29
CA ARG A 52 -8.23 2.78 1.09
C ARG A 52 -7.44 2.04 0.00
N LEU A 53 -6.12 2.20 -0.02
CA LEU A 53 -5.21 1.57 -0.97
C LEU A 53 -3.97 1.02 -0.24
N LEU A 54 -3.59 -0.24 -0.52
CA LEU A 54 -2.32 -0.83 -0.12
C LEU A 54 -1.43 -1.06 -1.36
N LEU A 55 -0.32 -0.35 -1.41
CA LEU A 55 0.75 -0.51 -2.39
C LEU A 55 1.82 -1.45 -1.83
N TYR A 56 2.33 -2.38 -2.64
CA TYR A 56 3.34 -3.32 -2.19
C TYR A 56 4.27 -3.79 -3.31
N GLU A 57 5.51 -4.13 -2.98
CA GLU A 57 6.44 -4.74 -3.94
C GLU A 57 6.07 -6.22 -4.20
N PRO A 58 6.39 -6.78 -5.38
CA PRO A 58 6.08 -8.18 -5.71
C PRO A 58 6.59 -9.20 -4.67
N SER A 59 7.73 -8.91 -4.02
CA SER A 59 8.33 -9.75 -2.98
C SER A 59 7.46 -9.90 -1.72
N PHE A 60 6.47 -9.02 -1.52
CA PHE A 60 5.56 -9.06 -0.37
C PHE A 60 4.18 -9.62 -0.72
N ALA A 61 3.98 -10.15 -1.94
CA ALA A 61 2.68 -10.66 -2.38
C ALA A 61 2.09 -11.69 -1.43
N GLU A 62 2.89 -12.66 -0.95
CA GLU A 62 2.42 -13.70 -0.03
C GLU A 62 1.92 -13.11 1.31
N ALA A 63 2.65 -12.12 1.86
CA ALA A 63 2.23 -11.42 3.08
C ALA A 63 0.92 -10.65 2.86
N VAL A 64 0.78 -9.98 1.71
CA VAL A 64 -0.44 -9.25 1.35
C VAL A 64 -1.62 -10.18 1.11
N ASP A 65 -1.42 -11.31 0.46
CA ASP A 65 -2.46 -12.33 0.26
C ASP A 65 -2.95 -12.89 1.60
N ALA A 66 -2.03 -13.09 2.55
CA ALA A 66 -2.40 -13.46 3.90
C ALA A 66 -3.21 -12.35 4.61
N LEU A 67 -2.92 -11.07 4.35
CA LEU A 67 -3.59 -9.92 4.98
C LEU A 67 -4.96 -9.60 4.37
N ARG A 68 -5.16 -9.84 3.07
CA ARG A 68 -6.39 -9.52 2.32
C ARG A 68 -7.70 -9.90 3.03
N PRO A 69 -7.87 -11.13 3.58
CA PRO A 69 -9.12 -11.49 4.26
C PRO A 69 -9.27 -10.89 5.66
N ARG A 70 -8.25 -10.20 6.19
CA ARG A 70 -8.17 -9.72 7.58
C ARG A 70 -8.16 -8.21 7.73
N ILE A 71 -8.07 -7.47 6.63
CA ILE A 71 -8.02 -6.00 6.63
C ILE A 71 -9.12 -5.41 5.75
N GLY A 72 -9.71 -4.30 6.19
CA GLY A 72 -10.73 -3.56 5.43
C GLY A 72 -10.16 -2.63 4.37
N CYS A 73 -9.36 -3.14 3.42
CA CYS A 73 -8.76 -2.33 2.37
C CYS A 73 -9.51 -2.50 1.04
N GLU A 74 -9.83 -1.39 0.36
CA GLU A 74 -10.61 -1.41 -0.90
C GLU A 74 -9.78 -1.80 -2.12
N HIS A 75 -8.50 -1.40 -2.14
CA HIS A 75 -7.65 -1.53 -3.32
C HIS A 75 -6.26 -2.05 -2.95
N TYR A 76 -5.72 -2.91 -3.81
CA TYR A 76 -4.38 -3.48 -3.71
C TYR A 76 -3.65 -3.25 -5.02
N LEU A 77 -2.45 -2.66 -4.98
CA LEU A 77 -1.63 -2.40 -6.16
C LEU A 77 -0.21 -2.92 -5.95
N VAL A 78 0.25 -3.73 -6.90
CA VAL A 78 1.65 -4.16 -6.98
C VAL A 78 2.46 -3.03 -7.60
N MET A 79 3.57 -2.66 -6.97
CA MET A 79 4.51 -1.67 -7.50
C MET A 79 5.43 -2.29 -8.55
N GLY A 80 5.77 -1.53 -9.58
CA GLY A 80 6.64 -1.98 -10.68
C GLY A 80 5.95 -2.78 -11.78
N GLU A 81 4.69 -3.20 -11.61
CA GLU A 81 3.87 -3.63 -12.76
C GLU A 81 3.09 -2.44 -13.30
N ALA A 82 3.32 -2.11 -14.57
CA ALA A 82 2.46 -1.18 -15.28
C ALA A 82 1.02 -1.69 -15.20
N THR A 83 0.11 -0.85 -14.69
CA THR A 83 -1.33 -1.11 -14.86
C THR A 83 -1.56 -1.43 -16.34
N PRO A 84 -2.17 -2.58 -16.72
CA PRO A 84 -2.52 -2.78 -18.11
C PRO A 84 -3.43 -1.60 -18.47
N ALA A 85 -2.95 -0.79 -19.41
CA ALA A 85 -3.62 0.44 -19.80
C ALA A 85 -5.10 0.14 -19.99
N GLY A 86 -5.96 0.80 -19.20
CA GLY A 86 -7.40 0.65 -19.33
C GLY A 86 -7.78 0.78 -20.80
N THR A 87 -8.37 -0.27 -21.35
CA THR A 87 -8.89 -0.27 -22.71
C THR A 87 -9.86 0.91 -22.84
N PRO A 88 -9.79 1.70 -23.93
CA PRO A 88 -10.64 2.89 -24.13
C PRO A 88 -12.13 2.58 -24.10
#